data_AF-A0A1K2I9Y0-F1
#
_entry.id   AF-A0A1K2I9Y0-F1
#
_cell.length_a   1.000
_cell.length_b   1.000
_cell.length_c   1.000
_cell.angle_alpha   90.00
_cell.angle_beta   90.00
_cell.angle_gamma   90.00
#
_symmetry.space_group_name_H-M   'P 1'
#
loop_
_entity.id
_entity.type
_entity.pdbx_description
1 polymer ?
#
loop_
_entity_poly.entity_id
_entity_poly.type
_entity_poly.pdbx_seq_one_letter_code
_entity_poly.pdbx_strand_id
1 'polypeptide(L)' 'MSELTVDLRRELAKRDFLARPLYTGDTLYCLGDFLYREADAAEFLLFLHFLCENEAAAPAILALLGARQI' A
#
# COMPACT_ATOMS: atom_id res chain seq x y z
N MET A 1 15.65 -18.50 26.38
CA MET A 1 16.46 -17.89 25.32
C MET A 1 15.54 -17.66 24.14
N SER A 2 15.38 -16.42 23.67
CA SER A 2 14.46 -16.11 22.58
C SER A 2 14.98 -16.73 21.30
N GLU A 3 14.20 -17.62 20.69
CA GLU A 3 14.51 -18.14 19.36
C GLU A 3 14.51 -16.97 18.38
N LEU A 4 15.70 -16.65 17.86
CA LEU A 4 15.88 -15.77 16.71
C LEU A 4 15.35 -16.54 15.49
N THR A 5 14.04 -16.49 15.28
CA THR A 5 13.44 -16.88 14.01
C THR A 5 13.95 -15.90 12.96
N VAL A 6 15.01 -16.30 12.25
CA VAL A 6 15.45 -15.58 11.04
C VAL A 6 14.32 -15.72 10.04
N ASP A 7 13.58 -14.63 9.83
CA ASP A 7 12.55 -14.58 8.81
C ASP A 7 13.23 -14.68 7.44
N LEU A 8 13.21 -15.87 6.85
CA LEU A 8 13.85 -16.20 5.58
C LEU A 8 13.12 -15.58 4.37
N ARG A 9 12.06 -14.80 4.61
CA ARG A 9 11.35 -14.13 3.54
C ARG A 9 12.25 -13.08 2.90
N ARG A 10 12.36 -13.15 1.58
CA ARG A 10 13.13 -12.20 0.78
C ARG A 10 12.39 -10.88 0.72
N GLU A 11 13.03 -9.81 1.15
CA GLU A 11 12.50 -8.45 0.99
C GLU A 11 12.39 -8.08 -0.50
N LEU A 12 11.24 -7.52 -0.88
CA LEU A 12 11.00 -6.94 -2.19
C LEU A 12 11.51 -5.49 -2.16
N ALA A 13 12.08 -5.00 -3.27
CA ALA A 13 12.51 -3.60 -3.42
C ALA A 13 11.33 -2.62 -3.58
N LYS A 14 10.20 -2.88 -2.89
CA LYS A 14 8.96 -2.12 -2.91
C LYS A 14 8.45 -1.97 -1.47
N ARG A 15 7.67 -0.92 -1.24
CA ARG A 15 7.04 -0.64 0.05
C ARG A 15 5.53 -0.57 -0.11
N ASP A 16 4.80 -0.83 0.97
CA ASP A 16 3.36 -0.59 1.01
C ASP A 16 3.03 0.90 1.22
N PHE A 17 1.74 1.22 1.24
CA PHE A 17 1.22 2.58 1.47
C PHE A 17 1.58 3.17 2.84
N LEU A 18 2.00 2.34 3.81
CA LEU A 18 2.52 2.74 5.12
C LEU A 18 4.06 2.82 5.15
N ALA A 19 4.71 2.76 3.99
CA ALA A 19 6.15 2.75 3.80
C ALA A 19 6.88 1.55 4.46
N ARG A 20 6.17 0.46 4.77
CA ARG A 20 6.77 -0.76 5.32
C ARG A 20 7.38 -1.60 4.18
N PRO A 21 8.53 -2.26 4.40
CA PRO A 21 9.11 -3.18 3.41
C PRO A 21 8.13 -4.33 3.12
N LEU A 22 8.08 -4.77 1.87
CA LEU A 22 7.27 -5.92 1.45
C LEU A 22 8.14 -7.17 1.38
N TYR A 23 7.56 -8.34 1.63
CA TYR A 23 8.31 -9.60 1.65
C TYR A 23 7.70 -10.64 0.71
N THR A 24 8.53 -11.55 0.19
CA THR A 24 8.05 -12.72 -0.56
C THR A 24 7.16 -13.57 0.34
N GLY A 25 5.94 -13.82 -0.09
CA GLY A 25 4.92 -14.56 0.67
C GLY A 25 3.83 -13.66 1.26
N ASP A 26 3.97 -12.34 1.22
CA ASP A 26 2.88 -11.44 1.53
C ASP A 26 1.76 -11.57 0.48
N THR A 27 0.50 -11.69 0.92
CA THR A 27 -0.67 -11.53 0.04
C THR A 27 -0.87 -10.04 -0.21
N LEU A 28 -0.44 -9.58 -1.39
CA LEU A 28 -0.42 -8.18 -1.76
C LEU A 28 -1.52 -7.86 -2.76
N TYR A 29 -2.14 -6.70 -2.58
CA TYR A 29 -3.06 -6.08 -3.52
C TYR A 29 -2.48 -4.73 -3.97
N CYS A 30 -3.00 -4.22 -5.09
CA CYS A 30 -2.52 -3.01 -5.73
C CYS A 30 -3.70 -2.13 -6.17
N LEU A 31 -3.59 -0.82 -5.97
CA LEU A 31 -4.48 0.19 -6.53
C LEU A 31 -3.67 1.39 -7.01
N GLY A 32 -3.62 1.59 -8.33
CA GLY A 32 -2.69 2.55 -8.94
C GLY A 32 -1.25 2.18 -8.59
N ASP A 33 -0.54 3.10 -7.93
CA ASP A 33 0.85 2.89 -7.46
C ASP A 33 0.92 2.37 -6.01
N PHE A 34 -0.20 2.28 -5.30
CA PHE A 34 -0.23 1.84 -3.91
C PHE A 34 -0.30 0.33 -3.79
N LEU A 35 0.60 -0.22 -2.99
CA LEU A 35 0.57 -1.62 -2.55
C LEU A 35 0.08 -1.69 -1.10
N TYR A 36 -0.73 -2.70 -0.79
CA TYR A 36 -1.17 -2.99 0.56
C TYR A 36 -1.28 -4.50 0.77
N ARG A 37 -1.16 -4.96 2.02
CA ARG A 37 -1.41 -6.37 2.35
C ARG A 37 -2.89 -6.58 2.59
N GLU A 38 -3.35 -7.81 2.37
CA GLU A 38 -4.72 -8.21 2.69
C GLU A 38 -5.15 -7.80 4.11
N ALA A 39 -4.27 -7.99 5.09
CA ALA A 39 -4.53 -7.69 6.49
C ALA A 39 -4.73 -6.19 6.79
N ASP A 40 -4.22 -5.30 5.92
CA ASP A 40 -4.29 -3.85 6.10
C ASP A 40 -5.36 -3.20 5.18
N ALA A 41 -6.30 -3.98 4.64
CA ALA A 41 -7.30 -3.49 3.71
C ALA A 41 -8.21 -2.40 4.31
N ALA A 42 -8.54 -2.49 5.59
CA ALA A 42 -9.37 -1.50 6.28
C ALA A 42 -8.63 -0.16 6.43
N GLU A 43 -7.37 -0.19 6.85
CA GLU A 43 -6.49 0.96 6.97
C GLU A 43 -6.24 1.62 5.61
N PHE A 44 -6.12 0.82 4.55
CA PHE A 44 -5.98 1.33 3.19
C PHE A 44 -7.23 2.11 2.76
N LEU A 45 -8.44 1.63 3.06
CA LEU A 45 -9.67 2.35 2.76
C LEU A 45 -9.79 3.66 3.54
N LEU A 46 -9.37 3.68 4.81
CA LEU A 46 -9.32 4.91 5.60
C LEU A 46 -8.34 5.94 5.03
N PHE A 47 -7.18 5.48 4.56
CA PHE A 47 -6.21 6.33 3.87
C PHE A 47 -6.82 6.95 2.59
N LEU A 48 -7.49 6.15 1.76
CA LEU A 48 -8.17 6.66 0.56
C LEU A 48 -9.27 7.66 0.91
N HIS A 49 -10.04 7.40 1.98
CA HIS A 49 -11.08 8.32 2.44
C HIS A 49 -10.48 9.68 2.82
N PHE A 50 -9.43 9.68 3.64
CA PHE A 50 -8.71 10.89 4.05
C PHE A 50 -8.18 11.70 2.85
N LEU A 51 -7.64 11.01 1.84
CA LEU A 51 -7.24 11.67 0.60
C LEU A 51 -8.45 12.38 -0.04
N CYS A 52 -9.56 11.66 -0.23
CA CYS A 52 -10.76 12.17 -0.89
C CYS A 52 -11.49 13.30 -0.14
N GLU A 53 -11.30 13.46 1.18
CA GLU A 53 -11.86 14.60 1.93
C GLU A 53 -11.30 15.96 1.46
N ASN A 54 -10.23 15.97 0.68
CA ASN A 54 -9.61 17.17 0.13
C ASN A 54 -9.96 17.35 -1.35
N GLU A 55 -11.10 18.00 -1.64
CA GLU A 55 -11.62 18.20 -3.01
C GLU A 55 -10.58 18.84 -3.96
N ALA A 56 -9.78 19.79 -3.46
CA ALA A 56 -8.71 20.42 -4.23
C ALA A 56 -7.61 19.45 -4.70
N ALA A 57 -7.45 18.32 -4.02
CA ALA A 57 -6.49 17.27 -4.36
C ALA A 57 -7.08 16.18 -5.25
N ALA A 58 -8.38 16.21 -5.57
CA ALA A 58 -9.06 15.14 -6.31
C ALA A 58 -8.39 14.77 -7.64
N PRO A 59 -7.91 15.71 -8.49
CA PRO A 59 -7.18 15.34 -9.71
C PRO A 59 -5.89 14.56 -9.44
N ALA A 60 -5.13 14.96 -8.41
CA ALA A 60 -3.90 14.30 -8.02
C ALA A 60 -4.18 12.90 -7.43
N ILE A 61 -5.24 12.78 -6.61
CA ILE A 61 -5.67 11.50 -6.04
C ILE A 61 -6.11 10.56 -7.15
N LEU A 62 -6.94 11.02 -8.08
CA LEU A 62 -7.38 10.21 -9.22
C LEU A 62 -6.18 9.74 -10.07
N ALA A 63 -5.21 10.61 -10.33
CA ALA A 63 -3.98 10.23 -11.02
C ALA A 63 -3.20 9.15 -10.25
N LEU A 64 -3.05 9.29 -8.92
CA LEU A 64 -2.42 8.28 -8.07
C LEU A 64 -3.15 6.93 -8.09
N LEU A 65 -4.48 6.94 -8.25
CA LEU A 65 -5.31 5.74 -8.39
C LEU A 65 -5.30 5.16 -9.81
N GLY A 66 -4.51 5.71 -10.73
CA GLY A 66 -4.35 5.22 -12.10
C GLY A 66 -5.31 5.84 -13.12
N ALA A 67 -6.02 6.90 -12.77
CA ALA A 67 -6.80 7.65 -13.75
C ALA A 67 -5.87 8.31 -14.78
N ARG A 68 -6.26 8.26 -16.05
CA ARG A 68 -5.54 8.86 -17.17
C ARG A 68 -6.50 9.59 -18.10
N GLN A 69 -6.07 10.71 -18.65
CA GLN A 69 -6.79 11.41 -19.70
C GLN A 69 -6.67 10.61 -21.01
N ILE A 70 -7.77 10.50 -21.76
CA ILE A 70 -7.86 9.82 -23.06
C ILE A 70 -8.18 10.86 -24.13
#